data_AF-A0A2G2YLX1-F1
#
_entry.id   AF-A0A2G2YLX1-F1
#
_cell.length_a   1.000
_cell.length_b   1.000
_cell.length_c   1.000
_cell.angle_alpha   90.00
_cell.angle_beta   90.00
_cell.angle_gamma   90.00
#
_symmetry.space_group_name_H-M   'P 1'
#
loop_
_entity.id
_entity.type
_entity.pdbx_description
1 polymer ?
#
loop_
_entity_poly.entity_id
_entity_poly.type
_entity_poly.pdbx_seq_one_letter_code
_entity_poly.pdbx_strand_id
1 'polypeptide(L)'
;MRIAQDTLKGPPWTYGEWTIEYEDCGEVTAKGVTSLMNCLALEDLLLRHNGLGIDRNFIIRAASGMPLLRKVAVDVCDAKDGDFDLPDFPDRNFLRIVKIARCNLKRRTLGSTKSGTRTTPVHAETLILTWDSRKLSRTVIKERL
;
A
#
# COMPACT_ATOMS: atom_id res chain seq x y z
N MET A 1 -1.01 -12.21 9.96
CA MET A 1 -0.50 -12.71 8.67
C MET A 1 -1.58 -13.58 8.05
N ARG A 2 -2.27 -13.07 7.03
CA ARG A 2 -3.13 -13.88 6.17
C ARG A 2 -2.45 -13.90 4.81
N ILE A 3 -1.93 -15.06 4.40
CA ILE A 3 -1.69 -15.33 2.99
C ILE A 3 -3.04 -15.82 2.50
N ALA A 4 -3.79 -14.94 1.86
CA ALA A 4 -5.09 -15.30 1.32
C ALA A 4 -4.91 -15.61 -0.17
N GLN A 5 -5.21 -16.84 -0.57
CA GLN A 5 -5.77 -17.07 -1.89
C GLN A 5 -7.25 -16.71 -1.76
N ASP A 6 -7.59 -15.44 -1.96
CA ASP A 6 -8.98 -15.03 -1.86
C ASP A 6 -9.76 -15.58 -3.06
N THR A 7 -10.51 -16.66 -2.80
CA THR A 7 -11.55 -17.17 -3.67
C THR A 7 -12.71 -16.16 -3.70
N LEU A 8 -12.53 -15.05 -4.43
CA LEU A 8 -13.64 -14.18 -4.78
C LEU A 8 -14.51 -14.90 -5.83
N LYS A 9 -15.83 -14.82 -5.64
CA LYS A 9 -16.88 -15.42 -6.48
C LYS A 9 -16.77 -14.94 -7.93
N GLY A 10 -15.94 -15.60 -8.72
CA GLY A 10 -15.83 -15.50 -10.17
C GLY A 10 -15.87 -16.90 -10.80
N PRO A 11 -16.10 -17.02 -12.12
CA PRO A 11 -16.20 -18.30 -12.80
C PRO A 11 -14.91 -19.15 -12.63
N PRO A 12 -14.99 -20.49 -12.84
CA PRO A 12 -14.10 -21.50 -12.22
C PRO A 12 -12.62 -21.49 -12.65
N TRP A 13 -12.16 -20.49 -13.41
CA TRP A 13 -10.82 -20.41 -13.99
C TRP A 13 -10.23 -19.00 -13.96
N THR A 14 -10.57 -18.19 -12.95
CA THR A 14 -9.77 -16.98 -12.69
C THR A 14 -8.50 -17.42 -11.96
N TYR A 15 -7.38 -17.38 -12.69
CA TYR A 15 -6.03 -17.65 -12.20
C TYR A 15 -5.81 -16.90 -10.88
N GLY A 16 -5.28 -17.60 -9.87
CA GLY A 16 -5.13 -17.07 -8.52
C GLY A 16 -4.29 -15.79 -8.51
N GLU A 17 -4.91 -14.68 -8.12
CA GLU A 17 -4.21 -13.44 -7.80
C GLU A 17 -3.39 -13.69 -6.52
N TRP A 18 -2.06 -13.60 -6.61
CA TRP A 18 -1.20 -13.71 -5.44
C TRP A 18 -1.20 -12.35 -4.72
N THR A 19 -1.87 -12.32 -3.57
CA THR A 19 -2.08 -11.10 -2.80
C THR A 19 -1.43 -11.20 -1.43
N ILE A 20 -0.75 -10.12 -1.02
CA ILE A 20 -0.27 -9.93 0.35
C ILE A 20 -0.94 -8.70 0.92
N GLU A 21 -1.62 -8.89 2.05
CA GLU A 21 -2.26 -7.81 2.80
C GLU A 21 -1.74 -7.77 4.24
N TYR A 22 -1.12 -6.64 4.57
CA TYR A 22 -0.78 -6.27 5.94
C TYR A 22 -1.57 -5.01 6.29
N GLU A 23 -2.43 -5.13 7.30
CA GLU A 23 -3.19 -4.02 7.85
C GLU A 23 -3.15 -4.08 9.37
N ASP A 24 -2.85 -2.96 10.03
CA ASP A 24 -2.75 -2.84 11.49
C ASP A 24 -1.81 -3.89 12.13
N CYS A 25 -0.75 -4.31 11.41
CA CYS A 25 0.16 -5.33 11.90
C CYS A 25 1.30 -4.78 12.79
N GLY A 26 1.17 -3.54 13.29
CA GLY A 26 2.09 -2.97 14.27
C GLY A 26 3.29 -2.30 13.64
N GLU A 27 4.48 -2.91 13.75
CA GLU A 27 5.76 -2.35 13.29
C GLU A 27 6.45 -3.24 12.23
N VAL A 28 5.67 -4.03 11.48
CA VAL A 28 6.17 -4.93 10.43
C VAL A 28 7.01 -4.19 9.38
N THR A 29 6.69 -2.94 9.07
CA THR A 29 7.41 -2.12 8.08
C THR A 29 8.47 -1.22 8.70
N ALA A 30 8.69 -1.24 10.03
CA ALA A 30 9.63 -0.35 10.71
C ALA A 30 11.10 -0.58 10.31
N LYS A 31 11.45 -1.80 9.89
CA LYS A 31 12.77 -2.14 9.34
C LYS A 31 12.83 -2.05 7.80
N GLY A 32 11.82 -1.42 7.20
CA GLY A 32 11.63 -1.37 5.76
C GLY A 32 10.91 -2.62 5.22
N VAL A 33 10.74 -2.63 3.91
CA VAL A 33 9.95 -3.61 3.15
C VAL A 33 10.79 -4.32 2.08
N THR A 34 12.11 -4.26 2.20
CA THR A 34 13.06 -4.81 1.21
C THR A 34 12.91 -6.32 1.04
N SER A 35 12.51 -7.05 2.08
CA SER A 35 12.26 -8.50 2.01
C SER A 35 11.13 -8.86 1.05
N LEU A 36 10.12 -7.99 0.89
CA LEU A 36 9.00 -8.21 -0.03
C LEU A 36 9.42 -8.07 -1.49
N MET A 37 10.51 -7.36 -1.78
CA MET A 37 11.01 -7.09 -3.13
C MET A 37 11.39 -8.36 -3.91
N ASN A 38 11.59 -9.48 -3.22
CA ASN A 38 11.92 -10.76 -3.82
C ASN A 38 10.67 -11.59 -4.20
N CYS A 39 9.46 -11.10 -3.90
CA CYS A 39 8.20 -11.77 -4.21
C CYS A 39 7.80 -11.54 -5.68
N LEU A 40 8.43 -12.25 -6.61
CA LEU A 40 8.26 -12.03 -8.06
C LEU A 40 6.86 -12.35 -8.59
N ALA A 41 6.15 -13.27 -7.93
CA ALA A 41 4.82 -13.71 -8.36
C ALA A 41 3.68 -12.83 -7.83
N LEU A 42 3.99 -11.81 -7.02
CA LEU A 42 2.99 -11.01 -6.34
C LEU A 42 2.26 -10.09 -7.32
N GLU A 43 0.93 -10.14 -7.33
CA GLU A 43 0.08 -9.28 -8.16
C GLU A 43 -0.42 -8.05 -7.39
N ASP A 44 -0.82 -8.25 -6.15
CA ASP A 44 -1.41 -7.22 -5.32
C ASP A 44 -0.69 -7.12 -3.97
N LEU A 45 -0.24 -5.90 -3.63
CA LEU A 45 0.46 -5.62 -2.38
C LEU A 45 -0.24 -4.50 -1.61
N LEU A 46 -0.72 -4.81 -0.41
CA LEU A 46 -1.37 -3.86 0.49
C LEU A 46 -0.61 -3.78 1.81
N LEU A 47 -0.08 -2.60 2.12
CA LEU A 47 0.69 -2.28 3.33
C LEU A 47 0.11 -1.04 4.00
N ARG A 48 -0.78 -1.22 4.97
CA ARG A 48 -1.46 -0.14 5.69
C ARG A 48 -1.25 -0.25 7.21
N HIS A 49 -0.97 0.86 7.88
CA HIS A 49 -0.77 0.94 9.35
C HIS A 49 0.18 -0.13 9.91
N ASN A 50 1.30 -0.36 9.24
CA ASN A 50 2.28 -1.39 9.61
C ASN A 50 3.56 -0.82 10.22
N GLY A 51 3.62 0.49 10.44
CA GLY A 51 4.70 1.18 11.12
C GLY A 51 5.54 2.04 10.19
N LEU A 52 6.13 3.10 10.74
CA LEU A 52 6.92 4.05 9.97
C LEU A 52 8.24 3.42 9.52
N GLY A 53 8.41 3.26 8.21
CA GLY A 53 9.65 2.70 7.66
C GLY A 53 9.63 2.34 6.17
N ILE A 54 8.54 2.58 5.46
CA ILE A 54 8.49 2.40 4.01
C ILE A 54 9.21 3.57 3.34
N ASP A 55 10.27 3.28 2.57
CA ASP A 55 11.03 4.32 1.88
C ASP A 55 10.18 5.04 0.82
N ARG A 56 10.47 6.33 0.61
CA ARG A 56 9.80 7.18 -0.37
C ARG A 56 9.77 6.62 -1.80
N ASN A 57 10.84 5.97 -2.25
CA ASN A 57 10.94 5.38 -3.59
C ASN A 57 10.38 3.95 -3.69
N PHE A 58 9.69 3.45 -2.67
CA PHE A 58 9.21 2.07 -2.61
C PHE A 58 8.35 1.70 -3.82
N ILE A 59 7.40 2.54 -4.21
CA ILE A 59 6.46 2.25 -5.30
C ILE A 59 7.21 2.09 -6.63
N ILE A 60 8.19 2.96 -6.90
CA ILE A 60 9.06 2.88 -8.08
C ILE A 60 9.85 1.57 -8.06
N ARG A 61 10.49 1.26 -6.92
CA ARG A 61 11.25 0.01 -6.79
C ARG A 61 10.34 -1.20 -7.01
N ALA A 62 9.15 -1.21 -6.41
CA ALA A 62 8.21 -2.33 -6.51
C ALA A 62 7.73 -2.52 -7.95
N ALA A 63 7.40 -1.43 -8.64
CA ALA A 63 7.07 -1.46 -10.07
C ALA A 63 8.22 -2.05 -10.90
N SER A 64 9.48 -1.68 -10.60
CA SER A 64 10.66 -2.16 -11.34
C SER A 64 11.08 -3.60 -11.01
N GLY A 65 10.91 -4.04 -9.76
CA GLY A 65 11.45 -5.29 -9.25
C GLY A 65 10.44 -6.44 -9.15
N MET A 66 9.13 -6.15 -9.19
CA MET A 66 8.09 -7.16 -9.09
C MET A 66 7.34 -7.29 -10.43
N PRO A 67 7.71 -8.27 -11.28
CA PRO A 67 7.25 -8.32 -12.66
C PRO A 67 5.75 -8.60 -12.81
N LEU A 68 5.09 -9.18 -11.81
CA LEU A 68 3.64 -9.43 -11.85
C LEU A 68 2.82 -8.39 -11.08
N LEU A 69 3.45 -7.40 -10.45
CA LEU A 69 2.76 -6.47 -9.57
C LEU A 69 1.86 -5.52 -10.37
N ARG A 70 0.56 -5.57 -10.07
CA ARG A 70 -0.51 -4.81 -10.74
C ARG A 70 -1.12 -3.77 -9.83
N LYS A 71 -1.16 -4.01 -8.51
CA LYS A 71 -1.73 -3.07 -7.54
C LYS A 71 -0.83 -2.91 -6.31
N VAL A 72 -0.66 -1.66 -5.88
CA VAL A 72 -0.03 -1.30 -4.61
C VAL A 72 -0.96 -0.40 -3.82
N ALA A 73 -1.12 -0.69 -2.53
CA ALA A 73 -1.81 0.18 -1.58
C ALA A 73 -0.91 0.44 -0.37
N VAL A 74 -0.69 1.72 -0.06
CA VAL A 74 0.15 2.17 1.05
C VAL A 74 -0.48 3.33 1.80
N ASP A 75 -0.08 3.50 3.06
CA ASP A 75 -0.51 4.62 3.88
C ASP A 75 0.63 5.62 4.12
N VAL A 76 0.32 6.91 4.05
CA VAL A 76 1.31 7.98 4.27
C VAL A 76 1.89 7.95 5.69
N CYS A 77 1.16 7.41 6.68
CA CYS A 77 1.68 7.26 8.04
C CYS A 77 2.79 6.21 8.17
N ASP A 78 2.89 5.28 7.21
CA ASP A 78 3.96 4.27 7.17
C ASP A 78 5.17 4.77 6.37
N ALA A 79 5.03 5.87 5.64
CA ALA A 79 6.11 6.47 4.85
C ALA A 79 7.17 7.09 5.77
N LYS A 80 8.42 6.67 5.58
CA LYS A 80 9.55 7.16 6.38
C LYS A 80 9.75 8.67 6.25
N ASP A 81 9.61 9.19 5.04
CA ASP A 81 9.82 10.60 4.70
C ASP A 81 8.50 11.38 4.53
N GLY A 82 7.36 10.74 4.88
CA GLY A 82 6.04 11.36 4.83
C GLY A 82 5.37 11.45 3.45
N ASP A 83 5.95 10.87 2.39
CA ASP A 83 5.31 10.79 1.07
C ASP A 83 5.84 9.65 0.16
N PHE A 84 5.06 9.38 -0.88
CA PHE A 84 5.20 8.56 -2.09
C PHE A 84 5.92 9.17 -3.31
N ASP A 85 7.08 8.69 -3.76
CA ASP A 85 7.48 8.90 -5.16
C ASP A 85 6.73 7.93 -6.09
N LEU A 86 6.30 8.42 -7.25
CA LEU A 86 5.50 7.68 -8.22
C LEU A 86 6.32 7.40 -9.48
N PRO A 87 6.15 6.21 -10.11
CA PRO A 87 6.80 5.92 -11.38
C PRO A 87 6.22 6.79 -12.50
N ASP A 88 7.09 7.17 -13.45
CA ASP A 88 6.66 7.76 -14.70
C ASP A 88 5.95 6.72 -15.57
N PHE A 89 5.19 7.18 -16.57
CA PHE A 89 4.40 6.30 -17.44
C PHE A 89 5.20 5.12 -18.04
N PRO A 90 6.41 5.30 -18.63
CA PRO A 90 7.17 4.17 -19.17
C PRO A 90 7.71 3.19 -18.10
N ASP A 91 7.96 3.66 -16.88
CA ASP A 91 8.69 2.91 -15.86
C ASP A 91 7.81 2.06 -14.94
N ARG A 92 6.49 2.08 -15.16
CA ARG A 92 5.51 1.39 -14.30
C ARG A 92 5.44 -0.13 -14.53
N ASN A 93 6.07 -0.66 -15.59
CA ASN A 93 5.93 -2.06 -16.00
C ASN A 93 4.46 -2.52 -16.04
N PHE A 94 4.08 -3.49 -15.21
CA PHE A 94 2.73 -4.04 -15.11
C PHE A 94 1.85 -3.37 -14.05
N LEU A 95 2.39 -2.41 -13.29
CA LEU A 95 1.67 -1.70 -12.25
C LEU A 95 0.57 -0.82 -12.89
N ARG A 96 -0.68 -1.04 -12.46
CA ARG A 96 -1.86 -0.35 -12.99
C ARG A 96 -2.56 0.51 -11.98
N ILE A 97 -2.47 0.16 -10.69
CA ILE A 97 -3.20 0.83 -9.63
C ILE A 97 -2.26 1.13 -8.48
N VAL A 98 -2.21 2.39 -8.07
CA VAL A 98 -1.57 2.81 -6.83
C VAL A 98 -2.61 3.51 -5.96
N LYS A 99 -2.75 3.07 -4.72
CA LYS A 99 -3.57 3.71 -3.71
C LYS A 99 -2.67 4.24 -2.61
N ILE A 100 -2.74 5.53 -2.35
CA ILE A 100 -2.03 6.19 -1.26
C ILE A 100 -3.07 6.80 -0.34
N ALA A 101 -3.24 6.24 0.86
CA ALA A 101 -4.17 6.77 1.83
C ALA A 101 -3.47 7.71 2.81
N ARG A 102 -4.09 8.86 3.08
CA ARG A 102 -3.71 9.76 4.15
C ARG A 102 -4.61 9.52 5.33
N CYS A 103 -4.00 9.25 6.48
CA CYS A 103 -4.70 8.85 7.69
C CYS A 103 -4.93 10.09 8.56
N ASN A 104 -6.13 10.26 9.10
CA ASN A 104 -6.43 11.25 10.14
C ASN A 104 -5.96 10.77 11.53
N LEU A 105 -4.78 10.16 11.59
CA LEU A 105 -4.22 9.73 12.86
C LEU A 105 -3.79 10.99 13.62
N LYS A 106 -4.55 11.37 14.65
CA LYS A 106 -4.12 12.41 15.61
C LYS A 106 -2.80 11.95 16.23
N ARG A 107 -1.70 12.48 15.66
CA ARG A 107 -0.30 12.42 16.07
C ARG A 107 -0.09 11.71 17.41
N ARG A 108 0.33 10.43 17.39
CA ARG A 108 1.12 9.90 18.52
C ARG A 108 2.48 10.58 18.45
N THR A 109 2.60 11.75 19.07
CA THR A 109 3.88 12.18 19.61
C THR A 109 4.35 11.10 20.57
N LEU A 110 5.47 10.46 20.23
CA LEU A 110 6.23 9.59 21.10
C LEU A 110 6.56 10.37 22.39
N GLY A 111 5.78 10.13 23.44
CA GLY A 111 5.97 10.81 24.72
C GLY A 111 4.68 11.00 25.50
N SER A 112 4.02 9.92 25.92
CA SER A 112 3.29 9.92 27.20
C SER A 112 2.90 8.49 27.55
N THR A 113 3.64 7.90 28.48
CA THR A 113 3.13 6.86 29.37
C THR A 113 1.83 7.34 30.00
N LYS A 114 0.70 6.82 29.53
CA LYS A 114 -0.52 6.50 30.30
C LYS A 114 -1.65 6.18 29.31
N SER A 115 -2.28 5.03 29.54
CA SER A 115 -3.58 4.58 29.02
C SER A 115 -4.27 5.56 28.07
N GLY A 116 -4.22 5.26 26.76
CA GLY A 116 -4.86 6.07 25.74
C GLY A 116 -5.57 5.16 24.76
N THR A 117 -6.89 5.32 24.68
CA THR A 117 -7.81 4.67 23.76
C THR A 117 -7.16 4.43 22.39
N ARG A 118 -7.19 3.18 21.93
CA ARG A 118 -6.68 2.75 20.63
C ARG A 118 -7.57 3.40 19.56
N THR A 119 -7.24 4.62 19.15
CA THR A 119 -7.92 5.28 18.04
C THR A 119 -7.58 4.47 16.79
N THR A 120 -8.58 3.78 16.25
CA THR A 120 -8.47 3.13 14.95
C THR A 120 -8.06 4.19 13.94
N PRO A 121 -7.00 3.95 13.16
CA PRO A 121 -6.68 4.85 12.07
C PRO A 121 -7.88 4.94 11.14
N VAL A 122 -8.30 6.16 10.81
CA VAL A 122 -9.34 6.37 9.79
C VAL A 122 -8.71 7.10 8.63
N HIS A 123 -8.86 6.55 7.43
CA HIS A 123 -8.34 7.17 6.21
C HIS A 123 -9.16 8.43 5.94
N ALA A 124 -8.49 9.59 5.92
CA ALA A 124 -9.13 10.87 5.64
C ALA A 124 -9.46 10.98 4.15
N GLU A 125 -8.50 10.57 3.34
CA GLU A 125 -8.53 10.63 1.90
C GLU A 125 -7.61 9.56 1.33
N THR A 126 -8.01 9.00 0.19
CA THR A 126 -7.19 8.08 -0.58
C THR A 126 -6.99 8.66 -1.97
N LEU A 127 -5.74 8.91 -2.33
CA LEU A 127 -5.34 9.18 -3.70
C LEU A 127 -5.24 7.85 -4.44
N ILE A 128 -6.08 7.68 -5.45
CA ILE A 128 -6.06 6.55 -6.37
C ILE A 128 -5.50 7.01 -7.71
N LEU A 129 -4.43 6.35 -8.12
CA LEU A 129 -3.80 6.52 -9.41
C LEU A 129 -4.09 5.28 -10.23
N THR A 130 -4.71 5.44 -11.39
CA THR A 130 -4.98 4.35 -12.33
C THR A 130 -4.34 4.65 -13.67
N TRP A 131 -3.56 3.70 -14.16
CA TRP A 131 -3.00 3.76 -15.50
C TRP A 131 -3.81 2.88 -16.44
N ASP A 132 -4.36 3.49 -17.48
CA ASP A 132 -4.87 2.77 -18.64
C ASP A 132 -3.80 2.74 -19.75
N SER A 133 -4.16 2.22 -20.93
CA SER A 133 -3.23 2.13 -22.07
C SER A 133 -2.84 3.49 -22.66
N ARG A 134 -3.48 4.59 -22.27
CA ARG A 134 -3.38 5.91 -22.91
C ARG A 134 -3.05 7.05 -21.94
N LYS A 135 -3.40 6.93 -20.66
CA LYS A 135 -3.29 8.02 -19.69
C LYS A 135 -3.22 7.54 -18.25
N LEU A 136 -2.73 8.44 -17.39
CA LEU A 136 -2.85 8.37 -15.94
C LEU A 136 -4.12 9.11 -15.51
N SER A 137 -5.00 8.43 -14.80
CA SER A 137 -6.13 9.02 -14.09
C SER A 137 -5.80 9.17 -12.61
N ARG A 138 -6.13 10.32 -12.04
CA ARG A 138 -5.93 10.62 -10.61
C ARG A 138 -7.28 10.92 -9.98
N THR A 139 -7.63 10.17 -8.95
CA THR A 139 -8.91 10.32 -8.23
C THR A 139 -8.62 10.42 -6.75
N VAL A 140 -9.15 11.44 -6.08
CA VAL A 140 -9.08 11.54 -4.61
C VAL A 140 -10.44 11.16 -4.05
N ILE A 141 -10.48 10.10 -3.25
CA ILE A 141 -11.68 9.68 -2.53
C ILE A 141 -11.54 10.16 -1.09
N LYS A 142 -12.45 11.02 -0.63
CA LYS A 142 -12.57 11.36 0.78
C LYS A 142 -13.48 10.35 1.47
N GLU A 143 -13.02 9.71 2.52
CA GLU A 143 -13.91 8.86 3.30
C GLU A 143 -14.82 9.74 4.15
N ARG A 144 -16.11 9.40 4.19
CA ARG A 144 -17.05 10.01 5.13
C ARG A 144 -16.82 9.33 6.48
N LEU A 145 -16.26 10.09 7.42
CA LEU A 145 -16.09 9.68 8.83
C LEU A 145 -17.44 9.47 9.52
#